data_AF-A0A5E4I465-F1
#
_entry.id   AF-A0A5E4I465-F1
#
_cell.length_a   1.000
_cell.length_b   1.000
_cell.length_c   1.000
_cell.angle_alpha   90.00
_cell.angle_beta   90.00
_cell.angle_gamma   90.00
#
_symmetry.space_group_name_H-M   'P 1'
#
loop_
_entity.id
_entity.type
_entity.pdbx_description
1 polymer ?
#
loop_
_entity_poly.entity_id
_entity_poly.type
_entity_poly.pdbx_seq_one_letter_code
_entity_poly.pdbx_strand_id
1 'polypeptide(L)'
;MADAIKQLQPILPIKLEKRYLAFKIGIEYASSCKRVIQSLGIILREQWATDYWFSEVEIPAGLQERLFSQLNAITHGNVESRVIEK
;
A
#
# COMPACT_ATOMS: atom_id res chain seq x y z
N MET A 1 -38.70 6.84 17.53
CA MET A 1 -37.79 5.76 17.95
C MET A 1 -36.82 5.52 16.80
N ALA A 2 -35.97 6.51 16.56
CA ALA A 2 -35.08 6.60 15.42
C ALA A 2 -33.74 7.16 15.93
N ASP A 3 -32.67 6.84 15.21
CA ASP A 3 -31.36 7.53 15.25
C ASP A 3 -30.27 7.06 16.23
N ALA A 4 -30.29 5.81 16.71
CA ALA A 4 -29.16 5.28 17.49
C ALA A 4 -28.03 4.61 16.66
N ILE A 5 -28.17 4.47 15.33
CA ILE A 5 -27.26 3.60 14.55
C ILE A 5 -26.49 4.37 13.47
N LYS A 6 -26.78 5.67 13.24
CA LYS A 6 -26.12 6.46 12.17
C LYS A 6 -25.02 7.42 12.65
N GLN A 7 -24.68 7.43 13.94
CA GLN A 7 -23.72 8.40 14.51
C GLN A 7 -22.27 7.90 14.70
N LEU A 8 -21.95 6.64 14.34
CA LEU A 8 -20.61 6.08 14.60
C LEU A 8 -19.67 5.98 13.38
N GLN A 9 -20.06 6.40 12.18
CA GLN A 9 -19.19 6.27 11.00
C GLN A 9 -19.26 7.46 10.03
N PRO A 10 -18.90 8.67 10.47
CA PRO A 10 -18.08 9.47 9.56
C PRO A 10 -17.09 10.38 10.31
N ILE A 11 -16.09 9.80 10.99
CA ILE A 11 -14.95 10.61 11.46
C ILE A 11 -13.63 9.93 11.09
N LEU A 12 -13.33 9.92 9.78
CA LEU A 12 -11.96 9.87 9.30
C LEU A 12 -11.63 11.15 8.52
N PRO A 13 -11.74 12.36 9.13
CA PRO A 13 -11.18 13.55 8.54
C PRO A 13 -9.66 13.57 8.84
N ILE A 14 -8.94 14.44 8.16
CA ILE A 14 -7.50 14.76 8.29
C ILE A 14 -6.68 14.09 7.18
N LYS A 15 -6.70 14.73 6.01
CA LYS A 15 -5.62 14.69 5.00
C LYS A 15 -5.00 13.30 4.78
N LEU A 16 -5.72 12.43 4.07
CA LEU A 16 -5.02 11.43 3.28
C LEU A 16 -4.30 12.17 2.14
N GLU A 17 -3.13 12.76 2.43
CA GLU A 17 -2.15 13.00 1.39
C GLU A 17 -1.84 11.63 0.79
N LYS A 18 -2.46 11.35 -0.35
CA LYS A 18 -2.27 10.13 -1.11
C LYS A 18 -0.89 10.20 -1.70
N ARG A 19 -0.04 9.23 -1.36
CA ARG A 19 1.28 9.09 -1.96
C ARG A 19 1.21 7.95 -2.95
N TYR A 20 1.82 8.21 -4.11
CA TYR A 20 2.00 7.22 -5.16
C TYR A 20 3.39 6.61 -4.97
N LEU A 21 3.44 5.30 -4.81
CA LEU A 21 4.68 4.56 -4.60
C LEU A 21 4.76 3.49 -5.67
N ALA A 22 5.89 3.41 -6.35
CA ALA A 22 6.20 2.30 -7.23
C ALA A 22 7.14 1.35 -6.53
N PHE A 23 6.75 0.09 -6.38
CA PHE A 23 7.59 -0.94 -5.82
C PHE A 23 8.04 -1.87 -6.93
N LYS A 24 9.35 -2.12 -7.00
CA LYS A 24 9.94 -3.18 -7.79
C LYS A 24 10.41 -4.26 -6.81
N ILE A 25 9.74 -5.40 -6.85
CA ILE A 25 9.93 -6.50 -5.89
C ILE A 25 10.26 -7.75 -6.70
N GLY A 26 11.23 -8.55 -6.24
CA GLY A 26 11.51 -9.86 -6.86
C GLY A 26 10.27 -10.76 -6.80
N ILE A 27 10.07 -11.60 -7.81
CA ILE A 27 8.87 -12.45 -7.93
C ILE A 27 8.65 -13.36 -6.71
N GLU A 28 9.73 -13.75 -6.02
CA GLU A 28 9.69 -14.53 -4.78
C GLU A 28 8.87 -13.86 -3.67
N TYR A 29 8.92 -12.52 -3.58
CA TYR A 29 8.23 -11.74 -2.55
C TYR A 29 6.99 -11.00 -3.07
N ALA A 30 6.81 -10.94 -4.39
CA ALA A 30 5.73 -10.20 -5.06
C ALA A 30 4.34 -10.58 -4.57
N SER A 31 4.06 -11.89 -4.44
CA SER A 31 2.76 -12.41 -3.99
C SER A 31 2.40 -11.98 -2.57
N SER A 32 3.38 -12.02 -1.66
CA SER A 32 3.21 -11.61 -0.26
C SER A 32 3.04 -10.09 -0.15
N CYS A 33 3.88 -9.33 -0.87
CA CYS A 33 3.81 -7.88 -0.90
C CYS A 33 2.47 -7.40 -1.49
N LYS A 34 2.02 -8.00 -2.59
CA LYS A 34 0.72 -7.72 -3.20
C LYS A 34 -0.42 -7.86 -2.20
N ARG A 35 -0.43 -8.94 -1.42
CA ARG A 35 -1.48 -9.18 -0.41
C ARG A 35 -1.48 -8.12 0.69
N VAL A 36 -0.30 -7.72 1.17
CA VAL A 36 -0.15 -6.65 2.16
C VAL A 36 -0.61 -5.31 1.59
N ILE A 37 -0.18 -4.98 0.37
CA ILE A 37 -0.54 -3.73 -0.27
C ILE A 37 -2.05 -3.64 -0.52
N GLN A 38 -2.70 -4.71 -0.97
CA GLN A 38 -4.16 -4.76 -1.11
C GLN A 38 -4.89 -4.61 0.23
N SER A 39 -4.28 -5.01 1.34
CA SER A 39 -4.87 -4.87 2.68
C SER A 39 -4.69 -3.47 3.27
N LEU A 40 -3.67 -2.73 2.84
CA LEU A 40 -3.30 -1.42 3.40
C LEU A 40 -3.56 -0.24 2.44
N GLY A 41 -3.84 -0.51 1.16
CA GLY A 41 -4.05 0.53 0.15
C GLY A 41 -4.60 -0.02 -1.16
N ILE A 42 -4.47 0.79 -2.21
CA ILE A 42 -5.05 0.50 -3.53
C ILE A 42 -3.92 0.32 -4.53
N ILE A 43 -3.87 -0.83 -5.20
CA ILE A 43 -2.99 -1.03 -6.35
C ILE A 43 -3.62 -0.34 -7.54
N LEU A 44 -2.94 0.66 -8.11
CA LEU A 44 -3.39 1.36 -9.31
C LEU A 44 -2.94 0.63 -10.56
N ARG A 45 -1.70 0.17 -10.56
CA ARG A 45 -1.12 -0.61 -11.65
C ARG A 45 -0.18 -1.67 -11.10
N GLU A 46 -0.18 -2.81 -11.75
CA GLU A 46 0.80 -3.85 -11.51
C GLU A 46 1.23 -4.46 -12.84
N GLN A 47 2.52 -4.78 -12.93
CA GLN A 47 3.15 -5.38 -14.08
C GLN A 47 4.05 -6.51 -13.60
N TRP A 48 3.76 -7.71 -14.07
CA TRP A 48 4.55 -8.89 -13.78
C TRP A 48 5.54 -9.09 -14.93
N ALA A 49 6.83 -8.97 -14.62
CA ALA A 49 7.87 -9.46 -15.51
C ALA A 49 8.27 -10.89 -15.09
N THR A 50 9.13 -11.52 -15.87
CA THR A 50 9.69 -12.86 -15.56
C THR A 50 10.75 -12.82 -14.46
N ASP A 51 11.32 -11.64 -14.18
CA ASP A 51 12.41 -11.46 -13.22
C ASP A 51 11.98 -10.63 -11.98
N TYR A 52 11.06 -9.67 -12.18
CA TYR A 52 10.57 -8.80 -11.13
C TYR A 52 9.08 -8.48 -11.29
N TRP A 53 8.45 -8.05 -10.21
CA TRP A 53 7.11 -7.50 -10.18
C TRP A 53 7.18 -6.01 -9.89
N PHE A 54 6.55 -5.22 -10.76
CA PHE A 54 6.42 -3.78 -10.59
C PHE A 54 4.98 -3.45 -10.20
N SER A 55 4.79 -2.64 -9.16
CA SER A 55 3.45 -2.23 -8.74
C SER A 55 3.43 -0.77 -8.32
N GLU A 56 2.54 0.01 -8.94
CA GLU A 56 2.20 1.37 -8.58
C GLU A 56 1.00 1.35 -7.65
N VAL A 57 1.18 1.86 -6.44
CA VAL A 57 0.20 1.77 -5.37
C VAL A 57 -0.05 3.14 -4.79
N GLU A 58 -1.33 3.43 -4.55
CA GLU A 58 -1.76 4.61 -3.84
C GLU A 58 -2.04 4.21 -2.41
N ILE A 59 -1.32 4.86 -1.49
CA ILE A 59 -1.56 4.67 -0.06
C ILE A 59 -1.76 6.02 0.63
N PRO A 60 -2.54 6.03 1.72
CA PRO A 60 -2.55 7.17 2.63
C PRO A 60 -1.17 7.39 3.24
N ALA A 61 -0.71 8.65 3.36
CA ALA A 61 0.53 8.98 4.09
C ALA A 61 0.58 8.36 5.51
N GLY A 62 -0.56 8.25 6.21
CA GLY A 62 -0.64 7.62 7.53
C GLY A 62 -0.49 6.08 7.54
N LEU A 63 -0.64 5.41 6.39
CA LEU A 63 -0.40 3.98 6.24
C LEU A 63 0.95 3.67 5.58
N GLN A 64 1.67 4.70 5.12
CA GLN A 64 3.01 4.58 4.56
C GLN A 64 3.95 3.86 5.51
N GLU A 65 4.07 4.32 6.75
CA GLU A 65 4.98 3.71 7.73
C GLU A 65 4.64 2.23 7.98
N ARG A 66 3.36 1.87 8.04
CA ARG A 66 2.93 0.46 8.19
C ARG A 66 3.28 -0.39 6.97
N LEU A 67 3.05 0.13 5.76
CA LEU A 67 3.38 -0.56 4.53
C LEU A 67 4.89 -0.81 4.45
N PHE A 68 5.70 0.21 4.70
CA PHE A 68 7.16 0.10 4.72
C PHE A 68 7.63 -0.92 5.76
N SER A 69 7.06 -0.92 6.98
CA SER A 69 7.41 -1.89 8.02
C SER A 69 7.10 -3.34 7.59
N GLN A 70 5.93 -3.58 7.01
CA GLN A 70 5.53 -4.91 6.52
C GLN A 70 6.37 -5.36 5.33
N LEU A 71 6.60 -4.48 4.36
CA LEU A 71 7.45 -4.75 3.19
C LEU A 71 8.87 -5.07 3.64
N ASN A 72 9.43 -4.32 4.58
CA ASN A 72 10.77 -4.57 5.10
C ASN A 72 10.88 -5.91 5.83
N ALA A 73 9.83 -6.32 6.55
CA ALA A 73 9.76 -7.63 7.20
C ALA A 73 9.69 -8.79 6.18
N ILE A 74 8.97 -8.62 5.08
CA ILE A 74 8.79 -9.66 4.04
C ILE A 74 10.02 -9.77 3.14
N THR A 75 10.57 -8.62 2.72
CA THR A 75 11.68 -8.55 1.77
C THR A 75 13.05 -8.58 2.46
N HIS A 76 13.08 -8.64 3.80
CA HIS A 76 14.31 -8.69 4.59
C HIS A 76 15.29 -7.54 4.28
N GLY A 77 14.76 -6.39 3.85
CA GLY A 77 15.54 -5.22 3.41
C GLY A 77 15.93 -5.20 1.93
N ASN A 78 15.54 -6.20 1.13
CA ASN A 78 15.83 -6.29 -0.30
C ASN A 78 14.64 -5.89 -1.17
N VAL A 79 14.11 -4.68 -0.95
CA VAL A 79 13.03 -4.10 -1.77
C VAL A 79 13.54 -2.85 -2.50
N GLU A 80 13.44 -2.85 -3.83
CA GLU A 80 13.60 -1.63 -4.62
C GLU A 80 12.29 -0.84 -4.59
N SER A 81 12.11 0.00 -3.56
CA SER A 81 10.99 0.96 -3.51
C SER A 81 11.38 2.27 -4.19
N ARG A 82 10.66 2.67 -5.23
CA ARG A 82 10.78 3.95 -5.90
C ARG A 82 9.58 4.83 -5.57
N VAL A 83 9.80 5.87 -4.78
CA VAL A 83 8.76 6.87 -4.50
C VAL A 83 8.52 7.66 -5.78
N ILE A 84 7.27 7.65 -6.28
CA ILE A 84 6.87 8.49 -7.41
C ILE A 84 6.12 9.67 -6.82
N GLU A 85 6.82 10.77 -6.61
CA GLU A 85 6.16 12.00 -6.21
C GLU A 85 5.36 12.57 -7.39
N LYS A 86 4.10 12.90 -7.16
CA LYS A 86 3.22 13.56 -8.13
C LYS A 86 2.66 14.82 -7.49
#